data_AF-A0A246FII0-F1
#
_entry.id   AF-A0A246FII0-F1
#
_cell.length_a   1.000
_cell.length_b   1.000
_cell.length_c   1.000
_cell.angle_alpha   90.00
_cell.angle_beta   90.00
_cell.angle_gamma   90.00
#
_symmetry.space_group_name_H-M   'P 1'
#
loop_
_entity.id
_entity.type
_entity.pdbx_description
1 polymer ?
#
loop_
_entity_poly.entity_id
_entity_poly.type
_entity_poly.pdbx_seq_one_letter_code
_entity_poly.pdbx_strand_id
1 'polypeptide(L)'
;MNELQPMLLGRAPTPTTIMLDGPMLQNTPKSGQRTGYNGARKHKDSKAYIAVDMLGHLLSVLFTPANEQERAQVGDGADMCRK
;
A
#
# COMPACT_ATOMS: atom_id res chain seq x y z
N MET A 1 9.56 12.85 -21.12
CA MET A 1 10.05 11.48 -21.36
C MET A 1 11.30 11.13 -20.53
N ASN A 2 11.69 11.93 -19.53
CA ASN A 2 12.94 11.70 -18.76
C ASN A 2 12.77 10.74 -17.56
N GLU A 3 11.55 10.40 -17.17
CA GLU A 3 11.22 9.57 -15.99
C GLU A 3 11.82 8.15 -16.06
N LEU A 4 12.07 7.62 -17.27
CA LEU A 4 12.65 6.28 -17.48
C LEU A 4 14.19 6.29 -17.50
N GLN A 5 14.83 7.45 -17.61
CA GLN A 5 16.29 7.56 -17.68
C GLN A 5 17.01 7.03 -16.43
N PRO A 6 16.53 7.27 -15.18
CA PRO A 6 17.14 6.72 -13.98
C PRO A 6 17.18 5.19 -14.03
N MET A 7 16.07 4.56 -14.43
CA MET A 7 15.95 3.10 -14.51
C MET A 7 16.95 2.51 -15.52
N LEU A 8 17.10 3.17 -16.68
CA LEU A 8 18.06 2.76 -17.71
C LEU A 8 19.52 2.92 -17.26
N LEU A 9 19.77 3.85 -16.34
CA LEU A 9 21.07 4.11 -15.71
C LEU A 9 21.27 3.32 -14.40
N GLY A 10 20.34 2.44 -14.03
CA GLY A 10 20.40 1.64 -12.80
C GLY A 10 20.17 2.43 -11.50
N ARG A 11 19.60 3.65 -11.58
CA ARG A 11 19.16 4.44 -10.42
C ARG A 11 17.69 4.18 -10.11
N ALA A 12 17.37 4.13 -8.82
CA ALA A 12 15.99 4.12 -8.35
C ALA A 12 15.30 5.44 -8.74
N PRO A 13 14.21 5.41 -9.52
CA PRO A 13 13.47 6.63 -9.84
C PRO A 13 12.73 7.10 -8.59
N THR A 14 12.84 8.39 -8.27
CA THR A 14 12.00 9.01 -7.25
C THR A 14 10.68 9.40 -7.91
N PRO A 15 9.54 8.81 -7.53
CA PRO A 15 8.26 9.08 -8.18
C PRO A 15 7.81 10.52 -7.90
N THR A 16 7.45 11.25 -8.95
CA THR A 16 6.95 12.63 -8.84
C THR A 16 5.52 12.67 -8.25
N THR A 17 4.71 11.65 -8.57
CA THR A 17 3.34 11.50 -8.09
C THR A 17 3.08 10.03 -7.77
N ILE A 18 2.34 9.77 -6.69
CA ILE A 18 2.01 8.44 -6.21
C ILE A 18 0.49 8.31 -6.10
N MET A 19 -0.06 7.19 -6.53
CA MET A 19 -1.44 6.80 -6.26
C MET A 19 -1.44 5.78 -5.12
N LEU A 20 -2.20 6.08 -4.06
CA LEU A 20 -2.45 5.14 -2.98
C LEU A 20 -3.88 4.60 -3.09
N ASP A 21 -4.00 3.28 -3.03
CA ASP A 21 -5.29 2.61 -2.88
C ASP A 21 -5.27 1.67 -1.67
N GLY A 22 -6.43 1.54 -1.05
CA GLY A 22 -6.64 0.88 0.23
C GLY A 22 -7.64 -0.29 0.15
N PRO A 23 -7.52 -1.25 -0.78
CA PRO A 23 -8.54 -2.29 -0.91
C PRO A 23 -8.64 -3.14 0.35
N MET A 24 -9.89 -3.45 0.72
CA MET A 24 -10.18 -4.42 1.77
C MET A 24 -10.01 -5.84 1.22
N LEU A 25 -9.18 -6.63 1.89
CA LEU A 25 -8.92 -8.03 1.57
C LEU A 25 -9.68 -8.93 2.53
N GLN A 26 -10.51 -9.79 1.93
CA GLN A 26 -11.20 -10.83 2.68
C GLN A 26 -10.18 -11.84 3.19
N ASN A 27 -10.18 -12.06 4.50
CA ASN A 27 -9.28 -13.03 5.07
C ASN A 27 -9.80 -14.46 4.96
N THR A 28 -8.85 -15.40 4.87
CA THR A 28 -9.11 -16.84 4.98
C THR A 28 -9.02 -17.29 6.45
N PRO A 29 -9.57 -18.45 6.84
CA PRO A 29 -9.49 -18.96 8.22
C PRO A 29 -8.04 -19.09 8.75
N LYS A 30 -7.05 -19.21 7.86
CA LYS A 30 -5.63 -19.38 8.17
C LYS A 30 -4.85 -18.06 8.39
N SER A 31 -5.47 -16.93 8.08
CA SER A 31 -4.88 -15.58 8.17
C SER A 31 -4.49 -15.12 9.59
N GLY A 32 -5.01 -15.76 10.64
CA GLY A 32 -4.54 -15.59 12.01
C GLY A 32 -4.66 -14.17 12.57
N GLN A 33 -3.67 -13.77 13.38
CA GLN A 33 -3.65 -12.54 14.19
C GLN A 33 -3.49 -11.23 13.40
N ARG A 34 -3.30 -11.28 12.08
CA ARG A 34 -3.06 -10.09 11.22
C ARG A 34 -4.36 -9.41 10.75
N THR A 35 -5.48 -9.77 11.37
CA THR A 35 -6.82 -9.50 10.84
C THR A 35 -7.66 -8.75 11.87
N GLY A 36 -8.35 -7.71 11.41
CA GLY A 36 -9.22 -6.86 12.25
C GLY A 36 -10.68 -7.18 11.98
N TYR A 37 -11.54 -7.04 12.99
CA TYR A 37 -12.98 -7.18 12.75
C TYR A 37 -13.53 -5.96 12.03
N ASN A 38 -14.11 -6.18 10.86
CA ASN A 38 -14.78 -5.16 10.08
C ASN A 38 -16.28 -5.19 10.36
N GLY A 39 -16.78 -4.22 11.13
CA GLY A 39 -18.19 -4.14 11.48
C GLY A 39 -19.12 -3.90 10.28
N ALA A 40 -18.66 -3.24 9.22
CA ALA A 40 -19.47 -2.97 8.04
C ALA A 40 -19.75 -4.23 7.22
N ARG A 41 -18.78 -5.16 7.17
CA ARG A 41 -18.91 -6.42 6.42
C ARG A 41 -19.10 -7.65 7.32
N LYS A 42 -19.11 -7.47 8.64
CA LYS A 42 -19.32 -8.50 9.68
C LYS A 42 -18.36 -9.69 9.63
N HIS A 43 -17.16 -9.52 9.11
CA HIS A 43 -16.11 -10.55 9.10
C HIS A 43 -14.74 -9.97 9.43
N LYS A 44 -13.74 -10.86 9.59
CA LYS A 44 -12.36 -10.44 9.82
C LYS A 44 -11.72 -10.10 8.49
N ASP A 45 -11.26 -8.87 8.36
CA ASP A 45 -10.63 -8.33 7.15
C ASP A 45 -9.26 -7.74 7.44
N SER A 46 -8.48 -7.62 6.38
CA SER A 46 -7.22 -6.89 6.38
C SER A 46 -7.33 -5.79 5.34
N LYS A 47 -6.63 -4.69 5.54
CA LYS A 47 -6.53 -3.61 4.57
C LYS A 47 -5.13 -3.63 3.96
N ALA A 48 -5.04 -3.56 2.64
CA ALA A 48 -3.77 -3.37 1.96
C ALA A 48 -3.67 -1.91 1.55
N TYR A 49 -2.56 -1.26 1.86
CA TYR A 49 -2.17 0.04 1.31
C TYR A 49 -1.17 -0.22 0.21
N ILE A 50 -1.59 0.01 -1.03
CA ILE A 50 -0.78 -0.20 -2.22
C ILE A 50 -0.41 1.18 -2.75
N ALA A 51 0.88 1.45 -2.82
CA ALA A 51 1.42 2.65 -3.46
C ALA A 51 1.96 2.27 -4.84
N VAL A 52 1.48 2.97 -5.88
CA VAL A 52 1.98 2.84 -7.24
C VAL A 52 2.40 4.20 -7.78
N ASP A 53 3.37 4.22 -8.70
CA ASP A 53 3.70 5.43 -9.45
C ASP A 53 2.70 5.67 -10.61
N MET A 54 2.87 6.80 -11.31
CA MET A 54 2.05 7.15 -12.49
C MET A 54 2.21 6.20 -13.68
N LEU A 55 3.30 5.45 -13.74
CA LEU A 55 3.57 4.45 -14.78
C LEU A 55 3.00 3.07 -14.41
N GLY A 56 2.45 2.93 -13.20
CA GLY A 56 1.88 1.68 -12.67
C GLY A 56 2.91 0.78 -11.98
N HIS A 57 4.12 1.26 -11.69
CA HIS A 57 5.10 0.49 -10.93
C HIS A 57 4.71 0.42 -9.46
N LEU A 58 4.79 -0.77 -8.89
CA LEU A 58 4.55 -0.99 -7.47
C LEU A 58 5.72 -0.43 -6.65
N LEU A 59 5.42 0.52 -5.76
CA LEU A 59 6.40 1.16 -4.90
C LEU A 59 6.44 0.51 -3.52
N SER A 60 5.27 0.30 -2.90
CA SER A 60 5.19 -0.34 -1.58
C SER A 60 3.83 -0.99 -1.35
N VAL A 61 3.80 -2.02 -0.52
CA VAL A 61 2.57 -2.63 -0.01
C VAL A 61 2.67 -2.80 1.49
N LEU A 62 1.67 -2.29 2.21
CA LEU A 62 1.55 -2.47 3.66
C LEU A 62 0.20 -3.10 3.99
N PHE A 63 0.22 -4.13 4.85
CA PHE A 63 -0.99 -4.81 5.30
C PHE A 63 -1.27 -4.47 6.75
N THR A 64 -2.51 -4.08 7.03
CA THR A 64 -2.97 -3.75 8.37
C THR A 64 -4.25 -4.51 8.69
N PRO A 65 -4.54 -4.72 9.98
CA PRO A 65 -5.85 -5.20 10.38
C PRO A 65 -6.93 -4.16 10.02
N ALA A 66 -8.12 -4.61 9.65
CA ALA A 66 -9.22 -3.73 9.21
C ALA A 66 -9.76 -2.73 10.25
N ASN A 67 -9.34 -2.85 11.52
CA ASN A 67 -9.73 -1.92 12.58
C ASN A 67 -8.80 -0.69 12.65
N GLU A 68 -7.70 -0.67 11.90
CA GLU A 68 -6.78 0.46 11.84
C GLU A 68 -7.23 1.52 10.83
N GLN A 69 -7.06 2.79 11.20
CA GLN A 69 -7.55 3.91 10.40
C GLN A 69 -6.54 4.32 9.34
N GLU A 70 -7.04 4.51 8.11
CA GLU A 70 -6.26 4.84 6.92
C GLU A 70 -5.38 6.07 7.03
N ARG A 71 -5.84 7.14 7.69
CA ARG A 71 -5.06 8.38 7.81
C ARG A 71 -3.79 8.22 8.66
N ALA A 72 -3.72 7.26 9.56
CA ALA A 72 -2.52 6.99 10.35
C ALA A 72 -1.42 6.32 9.51
N GLN A 73 -1.82 5.52 8.52
CA GLN A 73 -0.94 4.67 7.70
C GLN A 73 -0.42 5.38 6.44
N VAL A 74 -1.05 6.49 6.01
CA VAL A 74 -0.59 7.29 4.85
C VAL A 74 0.79 7.89 5.06
N GLY A 75 1.14 8.27 6.30
CA GLY A 75 2.49 8.78 6.62
C GLY A 75 3.57 7.73 6.39
N ASP A 76 3.33 6.51 6.89
CA ASP A 76 4.25 5.38 6.74
C ASP A 76 4.43 4.98 5.26
N GLY A 77 3.34 4.97 4.48
CA GLY A 77 3.41 4.68 3.04
C GLY A 77 4.16 5.75 2.23
N ALA A 78 4.00 7.03 2.58
CA ALA A 78 4.72 8.12 1.94
C ALA A 78 6.22 8.12 2.30
N ASP A 79 6.57 7.83 3.56
CA ASP A 79 7.95 7.70 3.99
C ASP A 79 8.65 6.47 3.40
N MET A 80 7.91 5.37 3.15
CA MET A 80 8.43 4.21 2.42
C MET A 80 8.85 4.53 0.98
N CYS A 81 8.15 5.44 0.30
CA CYS A 81 8.45 5.82 -1.08
C CYS A 81 9.60 6.84 -1.21
N ARG A 82 10.16 7.33 -0.09
CA ARG A 82 11.22 8.36 -0.05
C ARG A 82 12.65 7.81 0.03
N LYS A 83 12.83 6.51 0.20
CA LYS A 83 14.14 5.84 0.28
C LYS A 83 14.62 5.36 -1.08
#